data_AF-A0A7J9XHF3-F1
#
_entry.id   AF-A0A7J9XHF3-F1
#
_cell.length_a   1.000
_cell.length_b   1.000
_cell.length_c   1.000
_cell.angle_alpha   90.00
_cell.angle_beta   90.00
_cell.angle_gamma   90.00
#
_symmetry.space_group_name_H-M   'P 1'
#
loop_
_entity.id
_entity.type
_entity.pdbx_description
1 polymer ?
#
loop_
_entity_poly.entity_id
_entity_poly.type
_entity_poly.pdbx_seq_one_letter_code
_entity_poly.pdbx_strand_id
1 'polypeptide(L)'
;MATRAEPANDIAIVAFGETAVGLRTGRSSYDLAAEVVEEILTATGLDLGDIDGLSVGETMSETSNPFWAIYMCEQLGLSPTWLQLNGLGGASTIGGVTRAAAAIRDGQCNTVLVLASDAQSSSPPTEYGAHRPEFQYPTGLKGPVGSFGLLTRRYMHQYGNPDQALAKLAVTQRRHALLNPNGCEKLRKPITEQDYLDSKMVSEPLRMLDSVMVCDGANGLLVTSTDNARKLDLDVIAYPTGYGELTNVNGRQQLPDITETGFTVAGPRALRQAGLTPDDIRMLHLYDDFLIALLLTIEQVGFCPTGDGVKFVLDTDFGYDGELPLNTSGGQISAGQPGLAGGGLNAVEAVRQLAGQAGERQDTNTNEPSATRSNGAPDPKDESTTSNAATAGTAPNSPVSTVPEPGADTASSPTTWSRSVHWPREEPPGKTTLEETHRTRTRSPQPTIFQV
;
A
#
# COMPACT_ATOMS: atom_id res chain seq x y z
N MET A 1 26.62 -28.19 -6.06
CA MET A 1 26.38 -27.14 -5.06
C MET A 1 26.67 -25.79 -5.72
N ALA A 2 25.65 -25.15 -6.27
CA ALA A 2 25.76 -23.75 -6.66
C ALA A 2 25.71 -22.94 -5.37
N THR A 3 26.76 -22.16 -5.09
CA THR A 3 26.71 -21.09 -4.09
C THR A 3 25.54 -20.19 -4.46
N ARG A 4 24.50 -20.18 -3.63
CA ARG A 4 23.35 -19.28 -3.77
C ARG A 4 23.94 -17.87 -3.73
N ALA A 5 23.96 -17.17 -4.87
CA ALA A 5 24.47 -15.81 -4.95
C ALA A 5 23.76 -14.97 -3.87
N GLU A 6 24.51 -14.17 -3.13
CA GLU A 6 23.92 -13.10 -2.31
C GLU A 6 22.91 -12.35 -3.19
N PRO A 7 21.67 -12.10 -2.74
CA PRO A 7 20.76 -11.24 -3.49
C PRO A 7 21.51 -9.93 -3.69
N ALA A 8 21.82 -9.62 -4.95
CA ALA A 8 22.49 -8.38 -5.25
C ALA A 8 21.49 -7.28 -4.91
N ASN A 9 21.79 -6.51 -3.85
CA ASN A 9 21.04 -5.31 -3.53
C ASN A 9 21.32 -4.31 -4.67
N ASP A 10 20.60 -4.48 -5.78
CA ASP A 10 20.85 -3.74 -7.02
C ASP A 10 20.29 -2.31 -6.91
N ILE A 11 19.32 -2.10 -6.03
CA ILE A 11 18.71 -0.81 -5.74
C ILE A 11 18.61 -0.52 -4.24
N ALA A 12 18.44 0.74 -3.92
CA ALA A 12 18.09 1.24 -2.59
C ALA A 12 16.97 2.28 -2.71
N ILE A 13 16.09 2.29 -1.71
CA ILE A 13 15.19 3.41 -1.43
C ILE A 13 15.97 4.38 -0.56
N VAL A 14 16.08 5.64 -1.01
CA VAL A 14 16.97 6.64 -0.40
C VAL A 14 16.25 7.85 0.18
N ALA A 15 14.95 7.95 -0.04
CA ALA A 15 14.07 8.93 0.59
C ALA A 15 12.61 8.48 0.47
N PHE A 16 11.75 9.11 1.25
CA PHE A 16 10.32 8.94 1.20
C PHE A 16 9.62 10.28 1.47
N GLY A 17 8.36 10.39 1.10
CA GLY A 17 7.48 11.50 1.45
C GLY A 17 6.05 11.04 1.60
N GLU A 18 5.26 11.72 2.42
CA GLU A 18 3.87 11.37 2.73
C GLU A 18 3.12 12.59 3.26
N THR A 19 2.05 12.97 2.56
CA THR A 19 1.16 14.04 3.01
C THR A 19 0.32 13.60 4.21
N ALA A 20 -0.12 14.55 5.03
CA ALA A 20 -1.20 14.28 5.97
C ALA A 20 -2.48 13.85 5.23
N VAL A 21 -3.04 12.70 5.62
CA VAL A 21 -4.27 12.14 5.06
C VAL A 21 -5.47 12.95 5.53
N GLY A 22 -6.33 13.38 4.60
CA GLY A 22 -7.45 14.27 4.90
C GLY A 22 -8.75 13.81 4.25
N LEU A 23 -9.89 14.10 4.90
CA LEU A 23 -11.20 13.88 4.28
C LEU A 23 -11.68 15.17 3.59
N ARG A 24 -11.97 15.10 2.29
CA ARG A 24 -12.52 16.21 1.48
C ARG A 24 -11.66 17.46 1.60
N THR A 25 -10.37 17.31 1.35
CA THR A 25 -9.38 18.40 1.46
C THR A 25 -9.61 19.53 0.48
N GLY A 26 -10.32 19.28 -0.63
CA GLY A 26 -10.50 20.22 -1.75
C GLY A 26 -9.26 20.37 -2.64
N ARG A 27 -8.18 19.65 -2.33
CA ARG A 27 -6.94 19.62 -3.12
C ARG A 27 -7.05 18.65 -4.28
N SER A 28 -6.33 18.92 -5.35
CA SER A 28 -6.19 17.97 -6.45
C SER A 28 -5.16 16.89 -6.13
N SER A 29 -5.21 15.79 -6.88
CA SER A 29 -4.20 14.74 -6.80
C SER A 29 -2.79 15.24 -7.20
N TYR A 30 -2.70 16.28 -8.04
CA TYR A 30 -1.44 16.93 -8.40
C TYR A 30 -0.88 17.78 -7.25
N ASP A 31 -1.72 18.54 -6.54
CA ASP A 31 -1.28 19.35 -5.38
C ASP A 31 -0.70 18.48 -4.26
N LEU A 32 -1.28 17.29 -4.06
CA LEU A 32 -0.82 16.32 -3.08
C LEU A 32 0.50 15.67 -3.52
N ALA A 33 0.61 15.32 -4.80
CA ALA A 33 1.86 14.83 -5.38
C ALA A 33 3.02 15.84 -5.24
N ALA A 34 2.76 17.12 -5.49
CA ALA A 34 3.78 18.16 -5.41
C ALA A 34 4.37 18.31 -4.00
N GLU A 35 3.55 18.18 -2.95
CA GLU A 35 4.01 18.22 -1.56
C GLU A 35 4.96 17.06 -1.23
N VAL A 36 4.67 15.84 -1.71
CA VAL A 36 5.57 14.68 -1.56
C VAL A 36 6.90 14.91 -2.27
N VAL A 37 6.88 15.50 -3.47
CA VAL A 37 8.09 15.83 -4.21
C VAL A 37 8.91 16.88 -3.45
N GLU A 38 8.27 17.94 -2.94
CA GLU A 38 8.93 18.97 -2.14
C GLU A 38 9.56 18.39 -0.86
N GLU A 39 8.85 17.50 -0.15
CA GLU A 39 9.38 16.81 1.04
C GLU A 39 10.62 15.98 0.70
N ILE A 40 10.58 15.21 -0.38
CA ILE A 40 11.72 14.39 -0.84
C ILE A 40 12.90 15.26 -1.23
N LEU A 41 12.70 16.28 -2.07
CA LEU A 41 13.79 17.16 -2.52
C LEU A 41 14.42 17.92 -1.36
N THR A 42 13.59 18.37 -0.40
CA THR A 42 14.06 19.03 0.83
C THR A 42 14.90 18.08 1.69
N ALA A 43 14.46 16.84 1.85
CA ALA A 43 15.17 15.84 2.65
C ALA A 43 16.49 15.39 2.01
N THR A 44 16.58 15.35 0.68
CA THR A 44 17.77 14.87 -0.03
C THR A 44 18.70 15.96 -0.51
N GLY A 45 18.24 17.21 -0.59
CA GLY A 45 18.97 18.31 -1.23
C GLY A 45 19.18 18.12 -2.74
N LEU A 46 18.37 17.27 -3.37
CA LEU A 46 18.40 17.05 -4.82
C LEU A 46 17.55 18.10 -5.52
N ASP A 47 17.81 18.30 -6.81
CA ASP A 47 16.97 19.10 -7.69
C ASP A 47 16.03 18.20 -8.52
N LEU A 48 14.97 18.78 -9.08
CA LEU A 48 14.06 18.05 -10.00
C LEU A 48 14.81 17.38 -11.16
N GLY A 49 15.92 17.98 -11.61
CA GLY A 49 16.75 17.46 -12.70
C GLY A 49 17.52 16.17 -12.36
N ASP A 50 17.63 15.82 -11.07
CA ASP A 50 18.27 14.58 -10.62
C ASP A 50 17.34 13.36 -10.70
N ILE A 51 16.03 13.60 -10.92
CA ILE A 51 15.01 12.56 -11.07
C ILE A 51 14.76 12.31 -12.55
N ASP A 52 15.32 11.23 -13.09
CA ASP A 52 15.22 10.84 -14.49
C ASP A 52 14.21 9.70 -14.75
N GLY A 53 13.55 9.18 -13.71
CA GLY A 53 12.46 8.22 -13.84
C GLY A 53 11.24 8.54 -12.97
N LEU A 54 10.05 8.23 -13.48
CA LEU A 54 8.79 8.34 -12.73
C LEU A 54 7.97 7.06 -12.88
N SER A 55 7.65 6.42 -11.76
CA SER A 55 6.60 5.40 -11.67
C SER A 55 5.43 6.00 -10.91
N VAL A 56 4.29 6.20 -11.58
CA VAL A 56 3.10 6.79 -10.97
C VAL A 56 1.98 5.74 -10.86
N GLY A 57 1.35 5.66 -9.68
CA GLY A 57 0.15 4.86 -9.49
C GLY A 57 -1.06 5.44 -10.23
N GLU A 58 -1.96 4.57 -10.66
CA GLU A 58 -3.31 5.01 -11.05
C GLU A 58 -4.03 5.71 -9.90
N THR A 59 -5.00 6.55 -10.24
CA THR A 59 -5.75 7.37 -9.29
C THR A 59 -7.24 7.31 -9.61
N MET A 60 -8.09 7.31 -8.59
CA MET A 60 -9.54 7.32 -8.75
C MET A 60 -10.05 8.68 -9.19
N SER A 61 -9.46 9.75 -8.64
CA SER A 61 -9.86 11.13 -8.91
C SER A 61 -9.68 11.58 -10.37
N GLU A 62 -8.85 10.88 -11.15
CA GLU A 62 -8.58 11.14 -12.57
C GLU A 62 -8.76 9.88 -13.43
N THR A 63 -9.56 8.91 -12.98
CA THR A 63 -9.69 7.58 -13.61
C THR A 63 -10.10 7.59 -15.09
N SER A 64 -10.67 8.69 -15.60
CA SER A 64 -11.06 8.84 -17.01
C SER A 64 -9.94 9.39 -17.91
N ASN A 65 -8.80 9.75 -17.33
CA ASN A 65 -7.69 10.42 -18.01
C ASN A 65 -6.61 9.42 -18.44
N PRO A 66 -6.56 8.98 -19.71
CA PRO A 66 -5.56 8.01 -20.18
C PRO A 66 -4.15 8.60 -20.26
N PHE A 67 -4.00 9.92 -20.09
CA PHE A 67 -2.73 10.63 -20.10
C PHE A 67 -2.29 11.07 -18.70
N TRP A 68 -2.92 10.53 -17.64
CA TRP A 68 -2.63 10.83 -16.23
C TRP A 68 -1.14 10.92 -15.92
N ALA A 69 -0.36 9.90 -16.33
CA ALA A 69 1.07 9.86 -16.05
C ALA A 69 1.86 10.99 -16.74
N ILE A 70 1.45 11.40 -17.95
CA ILE A 70 2.10 12.46 -18.71
C ILE A 70 1.77 13.82 -18.09
N TYR A 71 0.50 14.04 -17.73
CA TYR A 71 0.10 15.27 -17.05
C TYR A 71 0.74 15.39 -15.68
N MET A 72 0.94 14.28 -14.96
CA MET A 72 1.70 14.31 -13.70
C MET A 72 3.12 14.84 -13.92
N CYS A 73 3.81 14.42 -14.99
CA CYS A 73 5.12 15.00 -15.33
C CYS A 73 5.03 16.51 -15.57
N GLU A 74 4.04 16.97 -16.35
CA GLU A 74 3.85 18.39 -16.65
C GLU A 74 3.58 19.21 -15.37
N GLN A 75 2.70 18.72 -14.49
CA GLN A 75 2.35 19.41 -13.25
C GLN A 75 3.52 19.48 -12.26
N LEU A 76 4.36 18.44 -12.21
CA LEU A 76 5.54 18.40 -11.34
C LEU A 76 6.79 19.04 -11.97
N GLY A 77 6.74 19.42 -13.25
CA GLY A 77 7.89 19.93 -13.98
C GLY A 77 9.00 18.90 -14.21
N LEU A 78 8.65 17.60 -14.21
CA LEU A 78 9.60 16.50 -14.41
C LEU A 78 9.76 16.18 -15.90
N SER A 79 10.97 15.77 -16.30
CA SER A 79 11.29 15.31 -17.66
C SER A 79 11.95 13.93 -17.63
N PRO A 80 11.23 12.87 -17.20
CA PRO A 80 11.84 11.56 -17.02
C PRO A 80 12.17 10.91 -18.37
N THR A 81 13.29 10.18 -18.43
CA THR A 81 13.65 9.29 -19.54
C THR A 81 12.91 7.95 -19.47
N TRP A 82 12.35 7.63 -18.30
CA TRP A 82 11.52 6.46 -18.07
C TRP A 82 10.23 6.82 -17.32
N LEU A 83 9.08 6.54 -17.94
CA LEU A 83 7.76 6.80 -17.37
C LEU A 83 6.94 5.52 -17.31
N GLN A 84 6.45 5.17 -16.12
CA GLN A 84 5.60 4.01 -15.89
C GLN A 84 4.30 4.42 -15.22
N LEU A 85 3.17 4.16 -15.88
CA LEU A 85 1.87 4.11 -15.21
C LEU A 85 1.70 2.72 -14.60
N ASN A 86 1.48 2.63 -13.29
CA ASN A 86 1.26 1.37 -12.61
C ASN A 86 -0.20 1.18 -12.20
N GLY A 87 -0.88 0.27 -12.89
CA GLY A 87 -2.30 -0.06 -12.68
C GLY A 87 -2.52 -1.36 -11.92
N LEU A 88 -1.93 -1.47 -10.73
CA LEU A 88 -2.09 -2.62 -9.84
C LEU A 88 -3.01 -2.32 -8.64
N GLY A 89 -3.82 -1.26 -8.74
CA GLY A 89 -4.62 -0.76 -7.62
C GLY A 89 -3.74 -0.40 -6.42
N GLY A 90 -4.12 -0.83 -5.22
CA GLY A 90 -3.36 -0.58 -4.00
C GLY A 90 -1.91 -1.09 -4.00
N ALA A 91 -1.58 -2.11 -4.80
CA ALA A 91 -0.23 -2.67 -4.88
C ALA A 91 0.72 -1.84 -5.77
N SER A 92 0.26 -0.71 -6.32
CA SER A 92 0.99 0.06 -7.33
C SER A 92 2.31 0.65 -6.81
N THR A 93 2.40 1.05 -5.54
CA THR A 93 3.67 1.59 -5.01
C THR A 93 4.76 0.50 -4.97
N ILE A 94 4.47 -0.67 -4.40
CA ILE A 94 5.44 -1.78 -4.28
C ILE A 94 5.79 -2.35 -5.66
N GLY A 95 4.78 -2.52 -6.53
CA GLY A 95 5.01 -2.91 -7.91
C GLY A 95 5.87 -1.89 -8.67
N GLY A 96 5.74 -0.60 -8.35
CA GLY A 96 6.53 0.49 -8.90
C GLY A 96 8.00 0.41 -8.52
N VAL A 97 8.30 0.14 -7.24
CA VAL A 97 9.69 -0.08 -6.77
C VAL A 97 10.37 -1.21 -7.53
N THR A 98 9.67 -2.33 -7.77
CA THR A 98 10.26 -3.46 -8.50
C THR A 98 10.45 -3.16 -9.99
N ARG A 99 9.51 -2.42 -10.60
CA ARG A 99 9.62 -1.98 -12.01
C ARG A 99 10.77 -0.97 -12.16
N ALA A 100 10.93 -0.04 -11.22
CA ALA A 100 12.08 0.85 -11.13
C ALA A 100 13.40 0.07 -11.02
N ALA A 101 13.44 -0.99 -10.20
CA ALA A 101 14.60 -1.87 -10.10
C ALA A 101 14.98 -2.53 -11.44
N ALA A 102 13.98 -2.93 -12.25
CA ALA A 102 14.25 -3.45 -13.58
C ALA A 102 14.78 -2.36 -14.52
N ALA A 103 14.17 -1.17 -14.53
CA ALA A 103 14.57 -0.05 -15.38
C ALA A 103 15.98 0.46 -15.07
N ILE A 104 16.34 0.59 -13.78
CA ILE A 104 17.68 1.00 -13.33
C ILE A 104 18.74 -0.02 -13.78
N ARG A 105 18.47 -1.32 -13.62
CA ARG A 105 19.40 -2.38 -14.03
C ARG A 105 19.62 -2.44 -15.54
N ASP A 106 18.60 -2.10 -16.31
CA ASP A 106 18.66 -2.03 -17.77
C ASP A 106 19.28 -0.71 -18.27
N GLY A 107 19.53 0.25 -17.38
CA GLY A 107 20.12 1.55 -17.71
C GLY A 107 19.15 2.54 -18.36
N GLN A 108 17.84 2.36 -18.17
CA GLN A 108 16.81 3.26 -18.71
C GLN A 108 16.68 4.57 -17.91
N CYS A 109 17.07 4.54 -16.63
CA CYS A 109 17.08 5.65 -15.69
C CYS A 109 18.03 5.34 -14.52
N ASN A 110 18.35 6.33 -13.69
CA ASN A 110 19.25 6.21 -12.54
C ASN A 110 18.53 6.45 -11.21
N THR A 111 17.61 7.40 -11.17
CA THR A 111 16.90 7.85 -9.97
C THR A 111 15.42 7.97 -10.30
N VAL A 112 14.63 7.08 -9.69
CA VAL A 112 13.20 6.94 -9.96
C VAL A 112 12.41 7.43 -8.77
N LEU A 113 11.50 8.37 -9.01
CA LEU A 113 10.43 8.67 -8.07
C LEU A 113 9.28 7.66 -8.28
N VAL A 114 8.99 6.86 -7.27
CA VAL A 114 7.80 6.02 -7.21
C VAL A 114 6.74 6.78 -6.43
N LEU A 115 5.69 7.24 -7.10
CA LEU A 115 4.71 8.19 -6.57
C LEU A 115 3.29 7.64 -6.67
N ALA A 116 2.49 7.85 -5.64
CA ALA A 116 1.05 7.64 -5.71
C ALA A 116 0.31 8.80 -5.03
N SER A 117 -0.73 9.31 -5.69
CA SER A 117 -1.58 10.38 -5.17
C SER A 117 -3.03 10.17 -5.57
N ASP A 118 -3.95 10.50 -4.66
CA ASP A 118 -5.38 10.43 -4.94
C ASP A 118 -6.15 11.47 -4.10
N ALA A 119 -7.14 12.08 -4.74
CA ALA A 119 -8.06 13.04 -4.11
C ALA A 119 -9.50 12.50 -4.14
N GLN A 120 -9.67 11.18 -4.04
CA GLN A 120 -10.95 10.49 -4.24
C GLN A 120 -12.09 11.02 -3.38
N SER A 121 -11.83 11.45 -2.14
CA SER A 121 -12.89 11.94 -1.27
C SER A 121 -13.36 13.36 -1.65
N SER A 122 -12.46 14.17 -2.24
CA SER A 122 -12.76 15.50 -2.80
C SER A 122 -13.35 15.44 -4.21
N SER A 123 -12.82 14.55 -5.05
CA SER A 123 -13.19 14.35 -6.45
C SER A 123 -13.55 12.88 -6.67
N PRO A 124 -14.70 12.42 -6.15
CA PRO A 124 -15.12 11.03 -6.31
C PRO A 124 -15.41 10.75 -7.79
N PRO A 125 -14.99 9.59 -8.32
CA PRO A 125 -15.29 9.25 -9.70
C PRO A 125 -16.79 9.01 -9.87
N THR A 126 -17.30 9.30 -11.06
CA THR A 126 -18.70 9.04 -11.44
C THR A 126 -19.00 7.53 -11.45
N GLU A 127 -18.04 6.73 -11.89
CA GLU A 127 -18.05 5.28 -11.78
C GLU A 127 -16.78 4.79 -11.09
N TYR A 128 -16.93 3.94 -10.08
CA TYR A 128 -15.80 3.49 -9.26
C TYR A 128 -14.78 2.65 -10.05
N GLY A 129 -15.09 2.12 -11.25
CA GLY A 129 -14.14 1.54 -12.21
C GLY A 129 -13.35 0.27 -11.78
N ALA A 130 -13.17 0.05 -10.47
CA ALA A 130 -12.40 -1.03 -9.86
C ALA A 130 -13.14 -2.38 -9.84
N HIS A 131 -14.29 -2.46 -10.50
CA HIS A 131 -15.13 -3.64 -10.52
C HIS A 131 -15.88 -3.71 -11.86
N ARG A 132 -16.49 -4.86 -12.19
CA ARG A 132 -17.14 -5.07 -13.49
C ARG A 132 -18.66 -4.92 -13.32
N PRO A 133 -19.21 -3.69 -13.42
CA PRO A 133 -20.60 -3.42 -13.10
C PRO A 133 -21.57 -4.26 -13.95
N GLU A 134 -21.21 -4.59 -15.18
CA GLU A 134 -22.01 -5.40 -16.09
C GLU A 134 -22.28 -6.82 -15.58
N PHE A 135 -21.40 -7.35 -14.72
CA PHE A 135 -21.56 -8.70 -14.14
C PHE A 135 -22.00 -8.69 -12.67
N GLN A 136 -21.76 -7.59 -11.95
CA GLN A 136 -21.95 -7.53 -10.49
C GLN A 136 -23.20 -6.75 -10.09
N TYR A 137 -23.48 -5.62 -10.74
CA TYR A 137 -24.65 -4.82 -10.39
C TYR A 137 -25.98 -5.55 -10.63
N PRO A 138 -26.15 -6.34 -11.71
CA PRO A 138 -27.37 -7.12 -11.90
C PRO A 138 -27.66 -8.12 -10.77
N THR A 139 -26.62 -8.61 -10.09
CA THR A 139 -26.76 -9.54 -8.95
C THR A 139 -26.90 -8.83 -7.61
N GLY A 140 -26.92 -7.49 -7.60
CA GLY A 140 -26.95 -6.68 -6.38
C GLY A 140 -25.61 -6.56 -5.64
N LEU A 141 -24.52 -7.08 -6.21
CA LEU A 141 -23.18 -6.97 -5.63
C LEU A 141 -22.62 -5.56 -5.91
N LYS A 142 -22.45 -4.77 -4.86
CA LYS A 142 -21.96 -3.38 -4.96
C LYS A 142 -20.53 -3.25 -4.43
N GLY A 143 -19.59 -3.10 -5.35
CA GLY A 143 -18.21 -2.70 -5.08
C GLY A 143 -17.42 -3.63 -4.14
N PRO A 144 -16.29 -3.13 -3.61
CA PRO A 144 -15.43 -3.90 -2.72
C PRO A 144 -16.13 -4.35 -1.45
N VAL A 145 -16.89 -3.46 -0.79
CA VAL A 145 -17.59 -3.77 0.47
C VAL A 145 -18.47 -5.01 0.38
N GLY A 146 -19.26 -5.15 -0.70
CA GLY A 146 -20.08 -6.35 -0.90
C GLY A 146 -19.23 -7.61 -1.17
N SER A 147 -18.14 -7.47 -1.91
CA SER A 147 -17.23 -8.57 -2.27
C SER A 147 -16.49 -9.08 -1.03
N PHE A 148 -16.01 -8.18 -0.18
CA PHE A 148 -15.36 -8.53 1.09
C PHE A 148 -16.36 -9.07 2.12
N GLY A 149 -17.63 -8.66 2.11
CA GLY A 149 -18.68 -9.34 2.88
C GLY A 149 -18.82 -10.83 2.51
N LEU A 150 -18.87 -11.14 1.22
CA LEU A 150 -18.89 -12.53 0.73
C LEU A 150 -17.61 -13.31 1.10
N LEU A 151 -16.44 -12.67 0.98
CA LEU A 151 -15.16 -13.23 1.37
C LEU A 151 -15.12 -13.59 2.86
N THR A 152 -15.49 -12.66 3.73
CA THR A 152 -15.55 -12.89 5.18
C THR A 152 -16.56 -13.99 5.52
N ARG A 153 -17.73 -14.02 4.85
CA ARG A 153 -18.70 -15.11 5.04
C ARG A 153 -18.13 -16.47 4.65
N ARG A 154 -17.36 -16.55 3.56
CA ARG A 154 -16.71 -17.79 3.13
C ARG A 154 -15.63 -18.22 4.13
N TYR A 155 -14.81 -17.30 4.62
CA TYR A 155 -13.84 -17.57 5.68
C TYR A 155 -14.54 -18.13 6.93
N MET A 156 -15.61 -17.48 7.40
CA MET A 156 -16.39 -17.95 8.55
C MET A 156 -16.92 -19.37 8.38
N HIS A 157 -17.40 -19.69 7.18
CA HIS A 157 -17.92 -21.02 6.88
C HIS A 157 -16.85 -22.12 6.95
N GLN A 158 -15.60 -21.79 6.57
CA GLN A 158 -14.51 -22.77 6.50
C GLN A 158 -13.72 -22.88 7.81
N TYR A 159 -13.47 -21.74 8.47
CA TYR A 159 -12.48 -21.64 9.55
C TYR A 159 -13.04 -21.11 10.87
N GLY A 160 -14.32 -20.69 10.89
CA GLY A 160 -14.98 -20.17 12.09
C GLY A 160 -14.97 -18.64 12.19
N ASN A 161 -15.58 -18.10 13.25
CA ASN A 161 -15.82 -16.66 13.39
C ASN A 161 -14.53 -15.88 13.68
N PRO A 162 -14.11 -14.92 12.81
CA PRO A 162 -12.92 -14.12 13.03
C PRO A 162 -13.15 -12.84 13.84
N ASP A 163 -14.40 -12.51 14.22
CA ASP A 163 -14.79 -11.20 14.79
C ASP A 163 -13.86 -10.71 15.91
N GLN A 164 -13.45 -11.58 16.84
CA GLN A 164 -12.55 -11.18 17.95
C GLN A 164 -11.14 -10.83 17.46
N ALA A 165 -10.60 -11.57 16.50
CA ALA A 165 -9.32 -11.26 15.89
C ALA A 165 -9.38 -9.95 15.09
N LEU A 166 -10.45 -9.73 14.33
CA LEU A 166 -10.66 -8.49 13.59
C LEU A 166 -10.81 -7.28 14.55
N ALA A 167 -11.56 -7.44 15.65
CA ALA A 167 -11.68 -6.40 16.69
C ALA A 167 -10.31 -6.00 17.27
N LYS A 168 -9.49 -7.00 17.62
CA LYS A 168 -8.12 -6.77 18.13
C LYS A 168 -7.26 -6.03 17.11
N LEU A 169 -7.29 -6.41 15.83
CA LEU A 169 -6.55 -5.72 14.77
C LEU A 169 -7.03 -4.27 14.60
N ALA A 170 -8.34 -4.03 14.62
CA ALA A 170 -8.91 -2.68 14.51
C ALA A 170 -8.44 -1.76 15.65
N VAL A 171 -8.52 -2.23 16.89
CA VAL A 171 -8.12 -1.48 18.09
C VAL A 171 -6.61 -1.23 18.10
N THR A 172 -5.81 -2.24 17.75
CA THR A 172 -4.34 -2.12 17.69
C THR A 172 -3.93 -1.05 16.68
N GLN A 173 -4.42 -1.14 15.45
CA GLN A 173 -4.13 -0.14 14.43
C GLN A 173 -4.68 1.24 14.78
N ARG A 174 -5.83 1.32 15.49
CA ARG A 174 -6.32 2.62 15.98
C ARG A 174 -5.37 3.23 17.00
N ARG A 175 -4.82 2.44 17.92
CA ARG A 175 -3.81 2.89 18.89
C ARG A 175 -2.59 3.49 18.17
N HIS A 176 -2.14 2.86 17.09
CA HIS A 176 -1.03 3.34 16.27
C HIS A 176 -1.36 4.66 15.56
N ALA A 177 -2.55 4.76 14.95
CA ALA A 177 -2.99 5.97 14.25
C ALA A 177 -3.07 7.21 15.15
N LEU A 178 -3.34 7.05 16.45
CA LEU A 178 -3.36 8.16 17.40
C LEU A 178 -1.99 8.86 17.51
N LEU A 179 -0.90 8.09 17.33
CA LEU A 179 0.49 8.54 17.36
C LEU A 179 0.99 9.02 15.98
N ASN A 180 0.21 8.81 14.93
CA ASN A 180 0.59 9.20 13.57
C ASN A 180 0.18 10.66 13.28
N PRO A 181 1.12 11.60 13.11
CA PRO A 181 0.78 12.98 12.75
C PRO A 181 0.11 13.10 11.38
N ASN A 182 0.38 12.16 10.46
CA ASN A 182 -0.17 12.14 9.10
C ASN A 182 -1.53 11.44 9.00
N GLY A 183 -2.04 10.85 10.10
CA GLY A 183 -3.33 10.17 10.10
C GLY A 183 -4.51 11.13 10.01
N CYS A 184 -5.60 10.67 9.40
CA CYS A 184 -6.82 11.45 9.23
C CYS A 184 -7.41 11.90 10.58
N GLU A 185 -7.56 13.21 10.76
CA GLU A 185 -8.07 13.82 11.99
C GLU A 185 -9.42 13.24 12.43
N LYS A 186 -10.30 12.89 11.48
CA LYS A 186 -11.61 12.29 11.80
C LYS A 186 -11.51 10.91 12.48
N LEU A 187 -10.41 10.21 12.28
CA LEU A 187 -10.13 8.90 12.84
C LEU A 187 -9.27 8.95 14.11
N ARG A 188 -8.78 10.12 14.54
CA ARG A 188 -7.96 10.29 15.75
C ARG A 188 -8.77 10.22 17.05
N LYS A 189 -9.47 9.10 17.24
CA LYS A 189 -10.23 8.78 18.44
C LYS A 189 -10.02 7.32 18.79
N PRO A 190 -9.76 6.99 20.07
CA PRO A 190 -9.65 5.61 20.49
C PRO A 190 -10.95 4.85 20.25
N ILE A 191 -10.84 3.56 19.99
CA ILE A 191 -11.95 2.62 19.90
C ILE A 191 -11.63 1.41 20.79
N THR A 192 -12.66 0.75 21.29
CA THR A 192 -12.59 -0.51 22.01
C THR A 192 -13.02 -1.68 21.11
N GLU A 193 -12.73 -2.91 21.52
CA GLU A 193 -13.24 -4.09 20.81
C GLU A 193 -14.77 -4.13 20.82
N GLN A 194 -15.41 -3.64 21.89
CA GLN A 194 -16.86 -3.54 21.96
C GLN A 194 -17.40 -2.51 20.96
N ASP A 195 -16.73 -1.37 20.77
CA ASP A 195 -17.11 -0.40 19.72
C ASP A 195 -17.05 -1.03 18.32
N TYR A 196 -16.08 -1.93 18.08
CA TYR A 196 -16.01 -2.70 16.85
C TYR A 196 -17.19 -3.69 16.72
N LEU A 197 -17.46 -4.49 17.74
CA LEU A 197 -18.52 -5.49 17.71
C LEU A 197 -19.91 -4.87 17.53
N ASP A 198 -20.13 -3.70 18.14
CA ASP A 198 -21.37 -2.91 18.06
C ASP A 198 -21.45 -2.02 16.83
N SER A 199 -20.38 -1.94 16.04
CA SER A 199 -20.36 -1.10 14.85
C SER A 199 -21.35 -1.59 13.79
N LYS A 200 -21.92 -0.64 13.05
CA LYS A 200 -22.98 -0.90 12.06
C LYS A 200 -22.55 -1.97 11.06
N MET A 201 -23.40 -2.98 10.89
CA MET A 201 -23.28 -3.95 9.78
C MET A 201 -23.50 -3.24 8.43
N VAL A 202 -22.56 -3.38 7.50
CA VAL A 202 -22.63 -2.76 6.17
C VAL A 202 -22.97 -3.79 5.10
N SER A 203 -22.29 -4.94 5.11
CA SER A 203 -22.57 -6.08 4.23
C SER A 203 -22.32 -7.36 5.00
N GLU A 204 -23.36 -7.90 5.64
CA GLU A 204 -23.22 -9.02 6.59
C GLU A 204 -22.28 -10.12 6.07
N PRO A 205 -21.22 -10.49 6.81
CA PRO A 205 -20.89 -10.14 8.22
C PRO A 205 -19.94 -8.94 8.40
N LEU A 206 -19.65 -8.18 7.33
CA LEU A 206 -18.73 -7.05 7.34
C LEU A 206 -19.36 -5.81 7.97
N ARG A 207 -18.68 -5.25 8.97
CA ARG A 207 -19.07 -4.07 9.74
C ARG A 207 -18.37 -2.80 9.25
N MET A 208 -18.85 -1.66 9.73
CA MET A 208 -18.31 -0.36 9.33
C MET A 208 -16.83 -0.20 9.69
N LEU A 209 -16.38 -0.76 10.82
CA LEU A 209 -14.97 -0.70 11.22
C LEU A 209 -14.09 -1.80 10.59
N ASP A 210 -14.66 -2.64 9.71
CA ASP A 210 -13.88 -3.56 8.86
C ASP A 210 -13.39 -2.92 7.57
N SER A 211 -13.83 -1.70 7.24
CA SER A 211 -13.56 -1.03 5.98
C SER A 211 -12.92 0.33 6.20
N VAL A 212 -11.99 0.69 5.33
CA VAL A 212 -11.34 2.00 5.34
C VAL A 212 -12.30 3.18 5.15
N MET A 213 -11.90 4.34 5.68
CA MET A 213 -12.46 5.63 5.28
C MET A 213 -11.71 6.13 4.04
N VAL A 214 -12.45 6.39 2.96
CA VAL A 214 -11.89 7.02 1.76
C VAL A 214 -11.53 8.48 2.06
N CYS A 215 -10.27 8.81 1.82
CA CYS A 215 -9.62 10.09 2.07
C CYS A 215 -8.85 10.56 0.83
N ASP A 216 -8.20 11.70 0.96
CA ASP A 216 -7.24 12.27 0.02
C ASP A 216 -5.83 12.21 0.63
N GLY A 217 -4.81 12.08 -0.21
CA GLY A 217 -3.42 12.07 0.20
C GLY A 217 -2.47 11.59 -0.91
N ALA A 218 -1.17 11.67 -0.65
CA ALA A 218 -0.12 11.16 -1.50
C ALA A 218 1.04 10.59 -0.71
N ASN A 219 1.83 9.73 -1.35
CA ASN A 219 3.07 9.17 -0.83
C ASN A 219 4.06 8.92 -1.96
N GLY A 220 5.34 8.85 -1.61
CA GLY A 220 6.40 8.59 -2.58
C GLY A 220 7.65 7.97 -1.97
N LEU A 221 8.38 7.24 -2.80
CA LEU A 221 9.68 6.64 -2.50
C LEU A 221 10.67 7.02 -3.59
N LEU A 222 11.85 7.51 -3.21
CA LEU A 222 12.94 7.77 -4.14
C LEU A 222 13.84 6.53 -4.22
N VAL A 223 14.01 5.98 -5.42
CA VAL A 223 14.72 4.72 -5.66
C VAL A 223 15.91 4.97 -6.59
N THR A 224 17.07 4.45 -6.25
CA THR A 224 18.26 4.51 -7.13
C THR A 224 19.10 3.25 -7.00
N SER A 225 20.16 3.10 -7.81
CA SER A 225 21.11 1.99 -7.65
C SER A 225 21.82 2.07 -6.31
N THR A 226 22.20 0.93 -5.73
CA THR A 226 22.94 0.91 -4.45
C THR A 226 24.26 1.67 -4.53
N ASP A 227 24.93 1.64 -5.68
CA ASP A 227 26.17 2.39 -5.88
C ASP A 227 25.93 3.91 -5.94
N ASN A 228 24.79 4.34 -6.47
CA ASN A 228 24.42 5.76 -6.43
C ASN A 228 23.97 6.19 -5.03
N ALA A 229 23.20 5.36 -4.34
CA ALA A 229 22.79 5.62 -2.95
C ALA A 229 23.99 5.87 -2.02
N ARG A 230 25.07 5.09 -2.18
CA ARG A 230 26.33 5.29 -1.43
C ARG A 230 27.04 6.61 -1.76
N LYS A 231 26.84 7.17 -2.95
CA LYS A 231 27.43 8.46 -3.37
C LYS A 231 26.62 9.65 -2.88
N LEU A 232 25.30 9.48 -2.80
CA LEU A 232 24.39 10.52 -2.32
C LEU A 232 24.54 10.78 -0.81
N ASP A 233 25.06 9.82 -0.05
CA ASP A 233 25.37 9.94 1.39
C ASP A 233 24.16 10.45 2.21
N LEU A 234 23.00 9.85 1.96
CA LEU A 234 21.72 10.20 2.57
C LEU A 234 21.45 9.39 3.84
N ASP A 235 20.71 9.99 4.78
CA ASP A 235 20.35 9.37 6.06
C ASP A 235 19.44 8.14 5.91
N VAL A 236 18.63 8.10 4.86
CA VAL A 236 17.68 7.01 4.58
C VAL A 236 18.28 6.08 3.55
N ILE A 237 18.47 4.81 3.90
CA ILE A 237 18.82 3.75 2.96
C ILE A 237 18.08 2.47 3.36
N ALA A 238 17.11 2.05 2.55
CA ALA A 238 16.43 0.77 2.69
C ALA A 238 16.64 -0.09 1.44
N TYR A 239 16.97 -1.37 1.63
CA TYR A 239 17.24 -2.30 0.55
C TYR A 239 16.06 -3.25 0.33
N PRO A 240 15.36 -3.20 -0.82
CA PRO A 240 14.41 -4.24 -1.18
C PRO A 240 15.13 -5.58 -1.39
N THR A 241 14.82 -6.59 -0.58
CA THR A 241 15.52 -7.89 -0.59
C THR A 241 14.75 -9.01 -1.28
N GLY A 242 13.44 -8.87 -1.47
CA GLY A 242 12.60 -9.88 -2.10
C GLY A 242 11.30 -9.28 -2.65
N TYR A 243 10.75 -9.93 -3.68
CA TYR A 243 9.50 -9.52 -4.30
C TYR A 243 8.70 -10.71 -4.82
N GLY A 244 7.38 -10.62 -4.73
CA GLY A 244 6.46 -11.56 -5.32
C GLY A 244 5.22 -10.86 -5.84
N GLU A 245 4.77 -11.26 -7.02
CA GLU A 245 3.55 -10.77 -7.66
C GLU A 245 2.77 -11.97 -8.18
N LEU A 246 1.46 -11.96 -8.00
CA LEU A 246 0.54 -12.86 -8.68
C LEU A 246 -0.78 -12.12 -8.96
N THR A 247 -1.14 -12.01 -10.22
CA THR A 247 -2.44 -11.49 -10.66
C THR A 247 -3.37 -12.63 -11.00
N ASN A 248 -4.61 -12.55 -10.54
CA ASN A 248 -5.68 -13.52 -10.80
C ASN A 248 -5.32 -14.96 -10.36
N VAL A 249 -5.25 -15.16 -9.04
CA VAL A 249 -5.05 -16.48 -8.43
C VAL A 249 -6.10 -17.47 -8.93
N ASN A 250 -5.65 -18.68 -9.28
CA ASN A 250 -6.54 -19.75 -9.74
C ASN A 250 -7.48 -19.39 -10.91
N GLY A 251 -7.14 -18.39 -11.74
CA GLY A 251 -8.00 -17.89 -12.82
C GLY A 251 -8.37 -18.88 -13.93
N ARG A 252 -7.82 -20.10 -13.92
CA ARG A 252 -8.22 -21.21 -14.80
C ARG A 252 -9.37 -22.04 -14.24
N GLN A 253 -9.67 -21.90 -12.95
CA GLN A 253 -10.77 -22.58 -12.29
C GLN A 253 -12.05 -21.76 -12.50
N GLN A 254 -13.17 -22.44 -12.78
CA GLN A 254 -14.46 -21.75 -12.97
C GLN A 254 -15.04 -21.22 -11.66
N LEU A 255 -14.78 -21.94 -10.56
CA LEU A 255 -15.25 -21.61 -9.20
C LEU A 255 -14.06 -21.76 -8.23
N PRO A 256 -13.06 -20.87 -8.30
CA PRO A 256 -11.95 -20.89 -7.36
C PRO A 256 -12.45 -20.62 -5.94
N ASP A 257 -11.77 -21.17 -4.93
CA ASP A 257 -12.05 -20.78 -3.55
C ASP A 257 -11.60 -19.34 -3.33
N ILE A 258 -12.55 -18.47 -2.99
CA ILE A 258 -12.27 -17.03 -2.88
C ILE A 258 -11.43 -16.69 -1.65
N THR A 259 -11.28 -17.61 -0.69
CA THR A 259 -10.38 -17.44 0.45
C THR A 259 -8.92 -17.73 0.11
N GLU A 260 -8.62 -18.36 -1.04
CA GLU A 260 -7.27 -18.49 -1.55
C GLU A 260 -6.94 -17.25 -2.40
N THR A 261 -6.02 -16.41 -1.93
CA THR A 261 -5.67 -15.16 -2.61
C THR A 261 -4.28 -15.26 -3.25
N GLY A 262 -3.87 -14.20 -3.96
CA GLY A 262 -2.53 -14.13 -4.55
C GLY A 262 -1.40 -14.22 -3.52
N PHE A 263 -1.68 -13.99 -2.23
CA PHE A 263 -0.70 -14.03 -1.15
C PHE A 263 -0.10 -15.43 -0.93
N THR A 264 -0.84 -16.50 -1.27
CA THR A 264 -0.32 -17.89 -1.27
C THR A 264 0.94 -18.08 -2.14
N VAL A 265 1.13 -17.22 -3.13
CA VAL A 265 2.26 -17.26 -4.06
C VAL A 265 3.19 -16.07 -3.85
N ALA A 266 2.64 -14.86 -3.79
CA ALA A 266 3.40 -13.63 -3.73
C ALA A 266 4.27 -13.57 -2.46
N GLY A 267 3.68 -13.80 -1.29
CA GLY A 267 4.39 -13.72 -0.01
C GLY A 267 5.52 -14.74 0.13
N PRO A 268 5.23 -16.05 -0.04
CA PRO A 268 6.26 -17.08 0.01
C PRO A 268 7.34 -16.89 -1.06
N ARG A 269 7.01 -16.34 -2.23
CA ARG A 269 8.02 -16.00 -3.26
C ARG A 269 8.94 -14.87 -2.80
N ALA A 270 8.40 -13.80 -2.22
CA ALA A 270 9.18 -12.68 -1.71
C ALA A 270 10.15 -13.16 -0.60
N LEU A 271 9.66 -13.93 0.37
CA LEU A 271 10.48 -14.52 1.44
C LEU A 271 11.59 -15.43 0.88
N ARG A 272 11.25 -16.32 -0.06
CA ARG A 272 12.25 -17.20 -0.70
C ARG A 272 13.31 -16.43 -1.47
N GLN A 273 12.94 -15.32 -2.13
CA GLN A 273 13.89 -14.46 -2.85
C GLN A 273 14.83 -13.75 -1.87
N ALA A 274 14.30 -13.22 -0.76
CA ALA A 274 15.08 -12.62 0.32
C ALA A 274 15.95 -13.66 1.08
N GLY A 275 15.63 -14.95 0.94
CA GLY A 275 16.28 -16.02 1.71
C GLY A 275 15.86 -16.03 3.17
N LEU A 276 14.63 -15.59 3.45
CA LEU A 276 14.04 -15.45 4.77
C LEU A 276 12.84 -16.38 4.95
N THR A 277 12.46 -16.55 6.19
CA THR A 277 11.25 -17.24 6.66
C THR A 277 10.38 -16.27 7.47
N PRO A 278 9.11 -16.59 7.74
CA PRO A 278 8.26 -15.76 8.59
C PRO A 278 8.89 -15.42 9.96
N ASP A 279 9.64 -16.34 10.56
CA ASP A 279 10.32 -16.15 11.84
C ASP A 279 11.46 -15.10 11.80
N ASP A 280 11.95 -14.76 10.61
CA ASP A 280 12.96 -13.73 10.42
C ASP A 280 12.37 -12.32 10.35
N ILE A 281 11.04 -12.20 10.18
CA ILE A 281 10.36 -10.92 10.02
C ILE A 281 10.12 -10.28 11.39
N ARG A 282 10.47 -9.00 11.50
CA ARG A 282 10.35 -8.24 12.75
C ARG A 282 9.20 -7.26 12.77
N MET A 283 8.69 -6.89 11.60
CA MET A 283 7.60 -5.94 11.48
C MET A 283 6.81 -6.21 10.20
N LEU A 284 5.50 -6.00 10.29
CA LEU A 284 4.54 -6.21 9.23
C LEU A 284 3.91 -4.89 8.80
N HIS A 285 3.97 -4.62 7.51
CA HIS A 285 3.28 -3.50 6.88
C HIS A 285 2.43 -4.04 5.73
N LEU A 286 1.21 -4.44 6.05
CA LEU A 286 0.33 -5.21 5.18
C LEU A 286 -0.85 -4.34 4.74
N TYR A 287 -1.20 -4.41 3.45
CA TYR A 287 -2.39 -3.75 2.93
C TYR A 287 -3.67 -4.12 3.69
N ASP A 288 -4.35 -3.11 4.25
CA ASP A 288 -5.48 -3.28 5.17
C ASP A 288 -6.73 -2.45 4.78
N ASP A 289 -7.09 -2.48 3.49
CA ASP A 289 -8.36 -1.91 3.03
C ASP A 289 -9.59 -2.55 3.70
N PHE A 290 -9.46 -3.84 4.03
CA PHE A 290 -10.35 -4.60 4.89
C PHE A 290 -9.59 -5.49 5.87
N LEU A 291 -10.05 -5.59 7.12
CA LEU A 291 -9.35 -6.37 8.16
C LEU A 291 -9.22 -7.87 7.84
N ILE A 292 -10.17 -8.46 7.11
CA ILE A 292 -10.08 -9.85 6.67
C ILE A 292 -8.88 -10.08 5.72
N ALA A 293 -8.45 -9.05 4.98
CA ALA A 293 -7.28 -9.14 4.11
C ALA A 293 -6.01 -9.37 4.93
N LEU A 294 -5.88 -8.73 6.10
CA LEU A 294 -4.77 -8.97 7.02
C LEU A 294 -4.70 -10.42 7.48
N LEU A 295 -5.85 -10.97 7.90
CA LEU A 295 -5.94 -12.35 8.38
C LEU A 295 -5.53 -13.36 7.30
N LEU A 296 -6.07 -13.20 6.09
CA LEU A 296 -5.70 -14.03 4.94
C LEU A 296 -4.24 -13.86 4.56
N THR A 297 -3.70 -12.64 4.61
CA THR A 297 -2.28 -12.37 4.29
C THR A 297 -1.36 -13.07 5.30
N ILE A 298 -1.63 -12.94 6.60
CA ILE A 298 -0.86 -13.57 7.67
C ILE A 298 -0.80 -15.10 7.48
N GLU A 299 -1.94 -15.73 7.23
CA GLU A 299 -2.01 -17.17 6.97
C GLU A 299 -1.25 -17.57 5.69
N GLN A 300 -1.49 -16.86 4.59
CA GLN A 300 -1.01 -17.29 3.27
C GLN A 300 0.46 -16.96 2.99
N VAL A 301 1.02 -15.97 3.69
CA VAL A 301 2.47 -15.72 3.71
C VAL A 301 3.19 -16.81 4.51
N GLY A 302 2.52 -17.41 5.49
CA GLY A 302 3.00 -18.56 6.25
C GLY A 302 3.36 -18.28 7.71
N PHE A 303 2.91 -17.18 8.31
CA PHE A 303 3.11 -16.93 9.76
C PHE A 303 2.36 -17.93 10.64
N CYS A 304 1.27 -18.49 10.11
CA CYS A 304 0.54 -19.60 10.71
C CYS A 304 -0.10 -20.46 9.61
N PRO A 305 -0.51 -21.70 9.90
CA PRO A 305 -1.29 -22.51 8.98
C PRO A 305 -2.61 -21.83 8.56
N THR A 306 -3.08 -22.11 7.34
CA THR A 306 -4.41 -21.66 6.88
C THR A 306 -5.51 -22.10 7.84
N GLY A 307 -6.38 -21.16 8.23
CA GLY A 307 -7.44 -21.36 9.22
C GLY A 307 -7.03 -21.15 10.68
N ASP A 308 -5.73 -21.05 11.00
CA ASP A 308 -5.24 -20.75 12.35
C ASP A 308 -5.04 -19.25 12.60
N GLY A 309 -5.33 -18.38 11.62
CA GLY A 309 -5.09 -16.94 11.70
C GLY A 309 -5.78 -16.29 12.88
N VAL A 310 -7.00 -16.70 13.23
CA VAL A 310 -7.73 -16.16 14.39
C VAL A 310 -6.95 -16.40 15.67
N LYS A 311 -6.45 -17.63 15.87
CA LYS A 311 -5.65 -17.98 17.04
C LYS A 311 -4.34 -17.22 17.05
N PHE A 312 -3.62 -17.21 15.93
CA PHE A 312 -2.37 -16.48 15.80
C PHE A 312 -2.55 -15.00 16.16
N VAL A 313 -3.61 -14.36 15.65
CA VAL A 313 -3.86 -12.95 15.90
C VAL A 313 -4.16 -12.68 17.38
N LEU A 314 -4.95 -13.53 18.03
CA LEU A 314 -5.28 -13.37 19.44
C LEU A 314 -4.07 -13.58 20.37
N ASP A 315 -3.16 -14.48 20.00
CA ASP A 315 -1.98 -14.82 20.81
C ASP A 315 -0.80 -13.85 20.61
N THR A 316 -0.72 -13.15 19.47
CA THR A 316 0.42 -12.27 19.13
C THR A 316 0.20 -10.83 19.56
N ASP A 317 1.21 -10.18 20.13
CA ASP A 317 1.17 -8.73 20.38
C ASP A 317 1.64 -7.94 19.15
N PHE A 318 0.70 -7.27 18.47
CA PHE A 318 0.94 -6.48 17.26
C PHE A 318 1.21 -5.00 17.52
N GLY A 319 1.34 -4.60 18.79
CA GLY A 319 1.69 -3.24 19.14
C GLY A 319 2.97 -2.76 18.45
N TYR A 320 3.08 -1.44 18.20
CA TYR A 320 4.35 -0.84 17.77
C TYR A 320 5.49 -1.10 18.77
N ASP A 321 5.14 -1.41 20.02
CA ASP A 321 5.98 -1.80 21.14
C ASP A 321 5.90 -3.31 21.49
N GLY A 322 5.23 -4.09 20.64
CA GLY A 322 4.88 -5.50 20.86
C GLY A 322 5.88 -6.48 20.26
N GLU A 323 5.47 -7.75 20.21
CA GLU A 323 6.28 -8.86 19.70
C GLU A 323 6.50 -8.79 18.19
N LEU A 324 5.45 -8.46 17.43
CA LEU A 324 5.47 -8.36 15.97
C LEU A 324 4.68 -7.12 15.54
N PRO A 325 5.27 -5.91 15.60
CA PRO A 325 4.60 -4.69 15.18
C PRO A 325 3.92 -4.81 13.82
N LEU A 326 2.63 -4.44 13.75
CA LEU A 326 1.84 -4.43 12.52
C LEU A 326 1.26 -3.05 12.24
N ASN A 327 1.51 -2.55 11.04
CA ASN A 327 1.00 -1.28 10.51
C ASN A 327 1.14 -0.16 11.56
N THR A 328 2.39 0.16 11.93
CA THR A 328 2.72 1.11 13.02
C THR A 328 2.24 2.55 12.78
N SER A 329 1.89 2.92 11.54
CA SER A 329 1.21 4.18 11.21
C SER A 329 -0.30 4.17 11.51
N GLY A 330 -0.84 3.01 11.87
CA GLY A 330 -2.26 2.72 11.99
C GLY A 330 -2.91 2.15 10.74
N GLY A 331 -2.12 1.89 9.69
CA GLY A 331 -2.59 1.33 8.43
C GLY A 331 -3.63 2.20 7.75
N GLN A 332 -4.15 1.74 6.63
CA GLN A 332 -5.24 2.42 5.93
C GLN A 332 -6.51 2.42 6.78
N ILE A 333 -6.75 1.36 7.58
CA ILE A 333 -7.99 1.19 8.35
C ILE A 333 -8.18 2.29 9.41
N SER A 334 -7.09 2.75 10.03
CA SER A 334 -7.17 3.74 11.10
C SER A 334 -6.50 5.07 10.79
N ALA A 335 -5.55 5.15 9.84
CA ALA A 335 -5.00 6.42 9.36
C ALA A 335 -5.84 7.03 8.22
N GLY A 336 -6.70 6.25 7.57
CA GLY A 336 -7.49 6.66 6.40
C GLY A 336 -6.82 6.24 5.09
N GLN A 337 -7.60 6.06 4.03
CA GLN A 337 -7.13 5.58 2.74
C GLN A 337 -7.23 6.65 1.63
N PRO A 338 -6.10 7.22 1.19
CA PRO A 338 -5.99 8.03 -0.03
C PRO A 338 -6.27 7.23 -1.31
N GLY A 339 -7.54 6.96 -1.61
CA GLY A 339 -7.98 6.18 -2.78
C GLY A 339 -7.05 5.01 -3.15
N LEU A 340 -6.52 5.01 -4.38
CA LEU A 340 -5.56 3.99 -4.83
C LEU A 340 -4.12 4.22 -4.32
N ALA A 341 -3.79 5.43 -3.88
CA ALA A 341 -2.50 5.72 -3.27
C ALA A 341 -2.33 5.09 -1.87
N GLY A 342 -3.41 4.63 -1.24
CA GLY A 342 -3.39 4.09 0.13
C GLY A 342 -2.39 2.96 0.39
N GLY A 343 -2.08 2.12 -0.59
CA GLY A 343 -1.13 1.02 -0.38
C GLY A 343 0.33 1.44 -0.26
N GLY A 344 0.64 2.66 -0.68
CA GLY A 344 1.97 3.23 -0.46
C GLY A 344 2.19 3.77 0.95
N LEU A 345 1.14 4.03 1.73
CA LEU A 345 1.28 4.51 3.12
C LEU A 345 2.05 3.53 3.98
N ASN A 346 1.70 2.24 3.88
CA ASN A 346 2.38 1.18 4.64
C ASN A 346 3.84 1.03 4.17
N ALA A 347 4.12 1.22 2.87
CA ALA A 347 5.47 1.11 2.32
C ALA A 347 6.36 2.27 2.78
N VAL A 348 5.81 3.49 2.83
CA VAL A 348 6.52 4.64 3.40
C VAL A 348 6.76 4.43 4.89
N GLU A 349 5.77 3.96 5.65
CA GLU A 349 5.95 3.69 7.08
C GLU A 349 7.03 2.63 7.33
N ALA A 350 7.10 1.57 6.52
CA ALA A 350 8.18 0.58 6.61
C ALA A 350 9.56 1.24 6.45
N VAL A 351 9.73 2.09 5.43
CA VAL A 351 11.00 2.80 5.23
C VAL A 351 11.27 3.80 6.37
N ARG A 352 10.24 4.49 6.86
CA ARG A 352 10.32 5.42 7.98
C ARG A 352 10.77 4.73 9.28
N GLN A 353 10.27 3.52 9.54
CA GLN A 353 10.67 2.68 10.68
C GLN A 353 12.12 2.21 10.54
N LEU A 354 12.54 1.76 9.35
CA LEU A 354 13.93 1.40 9.07
C LEU A 354 14.88 2.59 9.22
N ALA A 355 14.43 3.79 8.87
CA ALA A 355 15.19 5.02 9.01
C ALA A 355 15.25 5.56 10.46
N GLY A 356 14.49 4.98 11.40
CA GLY A 356 14.42 5.50 12.77
C GLY A 356 13.65 6.81 12.91
N GLN A 357 12.77 7.12 11.96
CA GLN A 357 12.09 8.42 11.84
C GLN A 357 10.59 8.36 12.14
N ALA A 358 10.10 7.29 12.80
CA ALA A 358 8.67 7.12 13.09
C ALA A 358 8.18 7.83 14.37
N GLY A 359 9.06 8.54 15.09
CA GLY A 359 8.70 9.33 16.26
C GLY A 359 8.19 8.46 17.43
N GLU A 360 7.07 8.81 18.04
CA GLU A 360 6.52 8.10 19.22
C GLU A 360 6.10 6.66 18.93
N ARG A 361 5.86 6.30 17.66
CA ARG A 361 5.50 4.93 17.24
C ARG A 361 6.68 4.14 16.69
N GLN A 362 7.90 4.66 16.83
CA GLN A 362 9.10 3.94 16.44
C GLN A 362 9.17 2.62 17.21
N ASP A 363 9.41 1.52 16.48
CA ASP A 363 9.59 0.23 17.12
C ASP A 363 10.75 0.27 18.11
N THR A 364 10.46 -0.15 19.33
CA THR A 364 11.40 -0.18 20.45
C THR A 364 11.82 -1.59 20.82
N ASN A 365 11.26 -2.62 20.15
CA ASN A 365 11.57 -4.03 20.37
C ASN A 365 12.96 -4.36 19.80
N THR A 366 13.95 -3.94 20.58
CA THR A 366 15.36 -4.12 20.34
C THR A 366 15.78 -5.46 20.94
N ASN A 367 15.57 -6.58 20.24
CA ASN A 367 16.40 -7.77 20.52
C ASN A 367 17.88 -7.60 20.02
N GLU A 368 18.37 -6.33 20.11
CA GLU A 368 19.72 -5.67 20.16
C GLU A 368 20.75 -5.84 19.00
N PRO A 369 21.75 -4.93 18.80
CA PRO A 369 21.90 -3.49 19.14
C PRO A 369 22.57 -2.62 18.02
N SER A 370 21.87 -1.70 17.36
CA SER A 370 22.45 -0.45 16.79
C SER A 370 21.39 0.44 16.15
N ALA A 371 20.54 1.05 16.96
CA ALA A 371 19.93 2.34 16.62
C ALA A 371 20.27 3.27 17.78
N THR A 372 21.49 3.80 17.74
CA THR A 372 21.88 4.89 18.62
C THR A 372 20.86 6.02 18.46
N ARG A 373 20.11 6.24 19.53
CA ARG A 373 19.29 7.43 19.76
C ARG A 373 20.12 8.68 19.45
N SER A 374 19.74 9.42 18.41
CA SER A 374 20.07 10.85 18.28
C SER A 374 18.79 11.66 18.18
N ASN A 375 17.86 11.44 19.11
CA ASN A 375 16.82 12.44 19.37
C ASN A 375 17.46 13.56 20.19
N GLY A 376 18.00 14.56 19.49
CA GLY A 376 18.15 15.89 20.05
C GLY A 376 16.75 16.41 20.37
N ALA A 377 16.36 16.35 21.64
CA ALA A 377 15.18 17.04 22.12
C ALA A 377 15.36 18.56 21.89
N PRO A 378 14.39 19.28 21.31
CA PRO A 378 14.40 20.73 21.36
C PRO A 378 14.16 21.18 22.81
N ASP A 379 15.10 21.95 23.33
CA ASP A 379 15.00 22.70 24.58
C ASP A 379 13.77 23.63 24.51
N PRO A 380 12.83 23.60 25.47
CA PRO A 380 11.64 24.44 25.43
C PRO A 380 12.00 25.87 25.85
N LYS A 381 12.54 26.66 24.92
CA LYS A 381 12.68 28.12 25.01
C LYS A 381 13.06 28.67 23.63
N ASP A 382 12.07 29.07 22.85
CA ASP A 382 12.09 30.40 22.23
C ASP A 382 10.69 30.76 21.72
N GLU A 383 10.09 31.70 22.42
CA GLU A 383 8.93 32.45 21.98
C GLU A 383 9.37 33.40 20.86
N SER A 384 8.87 33.22 19.63
CA SER A 384 8.73 34.36 18.72
C SER A 384 7.49 34.21 17.85
N THR A 385 6.46 34.91 18.30
CA THR A 385 5.25 35.26 17.55
C THR A 385 5.58 36.10 16.32
N THR A 386 5.09 35.70 15.15
CA THR A 386 4.68 36.65 14.10
C THR A 386 3.44 36.14 13.39
N SER A 387 2.32 36.76 13.75
CA SER A 387 1.06 36.79 13.02
C SER A 387 1.23 37.44 11.66
N ASN A 388 0.47 37.02 10.65
CA ASN A 388 -0.23 37.97 9.78
C ASN A 388 -1.51 37.37 9.22
N ALA A 389 -2.58 38.16 9.37
CA ALA A 389 -3.89 37.96 8.82
C ALA A 389 -4.18 39.08 7.81
N ALA A 390 -5.31 38.92 7.10
CA ALA A 390 -6.05 39.89 6.28
C ALA A 390 -5.72 39.84 4.76
N THR A 391 -6.66 39.93 3.80
CA THR A 391 -8.12 40.18 3.85
C THR A 391 -8.77 39.86 2.49
N ALA A 392 -10.11 39.75 2.54
CA ALA A 392 -11.08 39.44 1.49
C ALA A 392 -11.17 40.37 0.27
N GLY A 393 -11.79 39.86 -0.80
CA GLY A 393 -12.35 40.62 -1.92
C GLY A 393 -13.44 39.84 -2.66
N THR A 394 -14.63 40.42 -2.73
CA THR A 394 -15.96 39.86 -3.03
C THR A 394 -16.30 39.75 -4.53
N ALA A 395 -17.26 38.87 -4.88
CA ALA A 395 -17.94 38.63 -6.17
C ALA A 395 -18.76 39.87 -6.67
N PRO A 396 -19.52 39.91 -7.82
CA PRO A 396 -20.49 38.85 -8.24
C PRO A 396 -20.90 38.72 -9.75
N ASN A 397 -21.76 37.72 -9.98
CA ASN A 397 -22.90 37.61 -10.93
C ASN A 397 -22.79 36.81 -12.26
N SER A 398 -23.59 35.72 -12.26
CA SER A 398 -24.19 34.91 -13.36
C SER A 398 -25.17 35.73 -14.25
N PRO A 399 -25.90 35.24 -15.30
CA PRO A 399 -26.49 33.88 -15.43
C PRO A 399 -26.77 33.24 -16.84
N VAL A 400 -27.11 31.94 -16.79
CA VAL A 400 -28.21 31.22 -17.51
C VAL A 400 -28.06 30.64 -18.95
N SER A 401 -28.52 29.36 -19.05
CA SER A 401 -29.12 28.58 -20.18
C SER A 401 -28.21 28.12 -21.34
N THR A 402 -28.40 26.96 -21.99
CA THR A 402 -29.55 26.03 -22.15
C THR A 402 -29.05 24.67 -22.68
N VAL A 403 -29.82 23.61 -22.40
CA VAL A 403 -29.72 22.23 -22.92
C VAL A 403 -30.06 22.15 -24.44
N PRO A 404 -29.56 21.15 -25.17
CA PRO A 404 -30.48 20.17 -25.79
C PRO A 404 -30.00 18.70 -25.73
N GLU A 405 -30.94 17.77 -25.50
CA GLU A 405 -30.85 16.34 -25.85
C GLU A 405 -31.40 16.10 -27.30
N PRO A 406 -31.59 14.85 -27.78
CA PRO A 406 -30.57 13.92 -28.26
C PRO A 406 -30.84 13.49 -29.73
N GLY A 407 -29.78 13.14 -30.46
CA GLY A 407 -29.89 12.61 -31.84
C GLY A 407 -29.33 11.20 -31.91
N ALA A 408 -30.21 10.22 -32.04
CA ALA A 408 -29.86 8.86 -32.44
C ALA A 408 -29.41 8.86 -33.90
N ASP A 409 -28.35 8.12 -34.22
CA ASP A 409 -28.31 7.41 -35.49
C ASP A 409 -27.44 6.16 -35.44
N THR A 410 -27.99 5.16 -36.10
CA THR A 410 -27.63 3.75 -36.17
C THR A 410 -26.44 3.48 -37.07
N ALA A 411 -25.55 2.58 -36.67
CA ALA A 411 -24.76 1.78 -37.60
C ALA A 411 -24.32 0.46 -36.96
N SER A 412 -25.11 -0.57 -37.20
CA SER A 412 -24.82 -1.98 -36.96
C SER A 412 -23.90 -2.55 -38.04
N SER A 413 -22.88 -3.31 -37.64
CA SER A 413 -22.35 -4.43 -38.43
C SER A 413 -21.56 -5.43 -37.56
N PRO A 414 -21.51 -6.71 -37.96
CA PRO A 414 -21.40 -7.83 -37.03
C PRO A 414 -19.96 -8.33 -36.92
N THR A 415 -19.55 -8.76 -35.72
CA THR A 415 -18.39 -9.64 -35.58
C THR A 415 -18.76 -10.91 -34.82
N THR A 416 -18.47 -12.00 -35.49
CA THR A 416 -18.79 -13.39 -35.20
C THR A 416 -18.06 -13.90 -33.97
N TRP A 417 -18.80 -14.60 -33.11
CA TRP A 417 -18.26 -15.45 -32.05
C TRP A 417 -17.36 -16.54 -32.65
N SER A 418 -16.06 -16.48 -32.36
CA SER A 418 -15.13 -17.56 -32.67
C SER A 418 -14.87 -18.38 -31.40
N ARG A 419 -14.85 -19.70 -31.62
CA ARG A 419 -14.87 -20.77 -30.62
C ARG A 419 -13.56 -20.84 -29.84
N SER A 420 -13.68 -21.29 -28.61
CA SER A 420 -12.62 -21.63 -27.65
C SER A 420 -11.49 -22.45 -28.29
N VAL A 421 -10.27 -21.96 -28.18
CA VAL A 421 -9.06 -22.72 -28.52
C VAL A 421 -8.74 -23.66 -27.36
N HIS A 422 -8.76 -24.97 -27.61
CA HIS A 422 -8.25 -25.98 -26.68
C HIS A 422 -6.71 -26.02 -26.77
N TRP A 423 -6.03 -25.80 -25.65
CA TRP A 423 -4.59 -26.07 -25.52
C TRP A 423 -4.37 -27.34 -24.70
N PRO A 424 -3.42 -28.23 -25.06
CA PRO A 424 -3.19 -29.49 -24.37
C PRO A 424 -2.72 -29.29 -22.93
N ARG A 425 -3.21 -30.16 -22.04
CA ARG A 425 -2.81 -30.25 -20.62
C ARG A 425 -1.42 -30.89 -20.52
N GLU A 426 -0.49 -30.23 -19.84
CA GLU A 426 0.72 -30.88 -19.32
C GLU A 426 0.46 -31.34 -17.87
N GLU A 427 0.89 -32.57 -17.56
CA GLU A 427 0.83 -33.16 -16.21
C GLU A 427 1.91 -32.55 -15.30
N PRO A 428 1.67 -32.41 -13.98
CA PRO A 428 2.66 -31.86 -13.06
C PRO A 428 3.76 -32.90 -12.75
N PRO A 429 5.04 -32.49 -12.63
CA PRO A 429 6.10 -33.41 -12.21
C PRO A 429 6.00 -33.74 -10.71
N GLY A 430 6.38 -34.98 -10.40
CA GLY A 430 6.22 -35.64 -9.11
C GLY A 430 7.04 -35.05 -7.94
N LYS A 431 6.59 -35.41 -6.74
CA LYS A 431 7.17 -35.03 -5.45
C LYS A 431 8.59 -35.56 -5.29
N THR A 432 9.54 -34.67 -4.98
CA THR A 432 10.85 -35.03 -4.42
C THR A 432 10.93 -34.55 -2.98
N THR A 433 11.09 -35.49 -2.05
CA THR A 433 11.47 -35.28 -0.65
C THR A 433 12.94 -34.90 -0.56
N LEU A 434 13.26 -33.81 0.14
CA LEU A 434 14.64 -33.46 0.50
C LEU A 434 14.75 -33.39 2.03
N GLU A 435 15.75 -34.11 2.55
CA GLU A 435 16.13 -34.21 3.95
C GLU A 435 16.65 -32.86 4.49
N GLU A 436 16.22 -32.51 5.70
CA GLU A 436 16.69 -31.34 6.44
C GLU A 436 18.07 -31.61 7.07
N THR A 437 19.07 -30.80 6.73
CA THR A 437 20.28 -30.67 7.53
C THR A 437 20.34 -29.29 8.14
N HIS A 438 20.14 -29.21 9.47
CA HIS A 438 20.37 -28.00 10.25
C HIS A 438 21.85 -27.60 10.22
N ARG A 439 22.12 -26.36 9.81
CA ARG A 439 23.35 -25.63 10.15
C ARG A 439 23.00 -24.23 10.60
N THR A 440 23.33 -23.94 11.86
CA THR A 440 23.28 -22.61 12.48
C THR A 440 24.35 -21.71 11.85
N ARG A 441 23.94 -20.55 11.33
CA ARG A 441 24.83 -19.43 11.00
C ARG A 441 24.35 -18.18 11.73
N THR A 442 25.24 -17.60 12.51
CA THR A 442 25.09 -16.31 13.18
C THR A 442 25.25 -15.19 12.13
N ARG A 443 24.13 -14.62 11.67
CA ARG A 443 24.08 -13.29 11.02
C ARG A 443 23.84 -12.24 12.10
N SER A 444 24.46 -11.08 11.99
CA SER A 444 24.00 -9.88 12.70
C SER A 444 22.62 -9.52 12.10
N PRO A 445 21.55 -9.43 12.90
CA PRO A 445 20.22 -9.16 12.38
C PRO A 445 20.06 -7.66 12.11
N GLN A 446 20.08 -7.27 10.84
CA GLN A 446 19.46 -6.02 10.42
C GLN A 446 17.93 -6.19 10.56
N PRO A 447 17.19 -5.18 11.03
CA PRO A 447 15.73 -5.28 11.12
C PRO A 447 15.16 -5.56 9.73
N THR A 448 14.36 -6.61 9.60
CA THR A 448 13.72 -6.97 8.34
C THR A 448 12.22 -6.72 8.44
N ILE A 449 11.71 -5.87 7.55
CA ILE A 449 10.29 -5.56 7.42
C ILE A 449 9.72 -6.32 6.23
N PHE A 450 8.53 -6.88 6.43
CA PHE A 450 7.76 -7.48 5.35
C PHE A 450 6.60 -6.58 4.96
N GLN A 451 6.60 -6.19 3.69
CA GLN A 451 5.59 -5.35 3.06
C GLN A 451 4.80 -6.18 2.04
N VAL A 452 3.47 -6.10 2.08
CA VAL A 452 2.57 -6.73 1.09
C VAL A 452 1.59 -5.73 0.53
#